data_AF-A0A7C8F7D4-F1
#
_entry.id   AF-A0A7C8F7D4-F1
#
_cell.length_a   1.000
_cell.length_b   1.000
_cell.length_c   1.000
_cell.angle_alpha   90.00
_cell.angle_beta   90.00
_cell.angle_gamma   90.00
#
_symmetry.space_group_name_H-M   'P 1'
#
loop_
_entity.id
_entity.type
_entity.pdbx_description
1 polymer ?
#
loop_
_entity_poly.entity_id
_entity_poly.type
_entity_poly.pdbx_seq_one_letter_code
_entity_poly.pdbx_strand_id
1 'polypeptide(L)' 'MLKLDINSEDKTIDLTVLLKGEASPIDIHIGHYEVLTDEVQGIKISNIHTSREWMTELIQAIAPERIIPFHRAKLLKIVL' A
#
# COMPACT_ATOMS: atom_id res chain seq x y z
N MET A 1 6.97 -12.48 -5.42
CA MET A 1 6.91 -11.51 -6.54
C MET A 1 6.08 -10.33 -6.08
N LEU A 2 6.54 -9.11 -6.35
CA LEU A 2 5.79 -7.87 -6.15
C LEU A 2 5.53 -7.24 -7.53
N LYS A 3 4.31 -6.78 -7.75
CA LYS A 3 3.96 -5.85 -8.83
C LYS A 3 3.35 -4.62 -8.19
N LEU A 4 3.68 -3.45 -8.73
CA LEU A 4 3.23 -2.15 -8.25
C LEU A 4 2.88 -1.29 -9.46
N ASP A 5 1.66 -0.76 -9.46
CA ASP A 5 1.16 0.22 -10.40
C ASP A 5 0.72 1.46 -9.64
N ILE A 6 1.08 2.64 -10.13
CA ILE A 6 0.78 3.92 -9.51
C ILE A 6 0.10 4.79 -10.56
N ASN A 7 -1.18 5.07 -10.34
CA ASN A 7 -1.92 5.99 -11.17
C ASN A 7 -1.86 7.39 -10.55
N SER A 8 -1.06 8.26 -11.17
CA SER A 8 -0.85 9.61 -10.67
C SER A 8 -1.95 10.61 -11.03
N GLU A 9 -2.81 10.26 -11.99
CA GLU A 9 -3.99 11.03 -12.38
C GLU A 9 -5.12 10.80 -11.36
N ASP A 10 -5.46 9.54 -11.11
CA ASP A 10 -6.53 9.15 -10.18
C ASP A 10 -6.07 9.09 -8.71
N LYS A 11 -4.78 9.24 -8.45
CA LYS A 11 -4.16 9.11 -7.12
C LYS A 11 -4.45 7.77 -6.46
N THR A 12 -4.33 6.68 -7.22
CA THR A 12 -4.50 5.31 -6.73
C THR A 12 -3.21 4.49 -6.85
N ILE A 13 -3.12 3.41 -6.09
CA ILE A 13 -2.00 2.45 -6.16
C ILE A 13 -2.59 1.05 -6.17
N ASP A 14 -2.16 0.23 -7.12
CA ASP A 14 -2.47 -1.19 -7.18
C ASP A 14 -1.20 -2.00 -6.96
N LEU A 15 -1.28 -3.02 -6.11
CA LEU A 15 -0.14 -3.88 -5.83
C LEU A 15 -0.54 -5.34 -5.67
N THR A 16 0.24 -6.22 -6.30
CA THR A 16 0.09 -7.67 -6.19
C THR A 16 1.34 -8.23 -5.53
N VAL A 17 1.18 -8.91 -4.40
CA VAL A 17 2.28 -9.50 -3.65
C VAL A 17 2.03 -10.97 -3.36
N LEU A 18 2.99 -11.83 -3.70
CA LEU A 18 3.02 -13.22 -3.22
C LEU A 18 3.85 -13.29 -1.94
N LEU A 19 3.18 -13.45 -0.80
CA LEU A 19 3.83 -13.60 0.51
C LEU A 19 4.28 -15.05 0.72
N LYS A 20 5.37 -15.22 1.49
CA LYS A 20 5.84 -16.55 1.88
C LYS A 20 4.79 -17.25 2.74
N GLY A 21 4.40 -18.46 2.36
CA GLY A 21 3.37 -19.23 3.06
C GLY A 21 1.97 -19.04 2.49
N GLU A 22 1.78 -18.13 1.53
CA GLU A 22 0.52 -17.96 0.84
C GLU A 22 0.44 -18.83 -0.42
N ALA A 23 -0.72 -19.45 -0.64
CA ALA A 23 -0.97 -20.29 -1.81
C ALA A 23 -1.22 -19.48 -3.09
N SER A 24 -1.66 -18.22 -2.94
CA SER A 24 -1.97 -17.31 -4.04
C SER A 24 -1.53 -15.88 -3.71
N PRO A 25 -1.24 -15.06 -4.73
CA PRO A 25 -0.95 -13.64 -4.54
C PRO A 25 -2.11 -12.91 -3.84
N ILE A 26 -1.75 -11.85 -3.13
CA ILE A 26 -2.70 -10.91 -2.54
C ILE A 26 -2.66 -9.66 -3.40
N ASP A 27 -3.83 -9.26 -3.88
CA ASP A 27 -4.03 -8.00 -4.59
C ASP A 27 -4.50 -6.97 -3.58
N ILE A 28 -3.94 -5.78 -3.66
CA ILE A 28 -4.21 -4.68 -2.74
C ILE A 28 -4.42 -3.43 -3.59
N HIS A 29 -5.55 -2.77 -3.36
CA HIS A 29 -5.94 -1.52 -3.98
C HIS A 29 -5.93 -0.42 -2.92
N ILE A 30 -5.22 0.66 -3.19
CA ILE A 30 -5.22 1.88 -2.39
C ILE A 30 -6.01 2.92 -3.18
N GLY A 31 -7.23 3.20 -2.72
CA GLY A 31 -8.15 4.09 -3.43
C GLY A 31 -7.79 5.57 -3.33
N HIS A 32 -6.85 5.97 -2.46
CA HIS A 32 -6.35 7.32 -2.41
C HIS A 32 -4.94 7.39 -1.81
N TYR A 33 -4.04 8.16 -2.44
CA TYR A 33 -2.76 8.54 -1.87
C TYR A 33 -2.46 10.04 -2.02
N GLU A 34 -1.74 10.57 -1.02
CA GLU A 34 -1.24 11.95 -0.99
C GLU A 34 0.26 11.95 -0.73
N VAL A 35 1.01 12.76 -1.48
CA VAL A 35 2.44 12.97 -1.23
C VAL A 35 2.61 14.11 -0.25
N LEU A 36 3.20 13.81 0.90
CA LEU A 36 3.50 14.77 1.96
C LEU A 36 4.94 15.27 1.78
N THR A 37 5.11 16.59 1.65
CA THR A 37 6.41 17.24 1.43
C THR A 37 6.92 18.04 2.63
N ASP A 38 6.10 18.20 3.66
CA ASP A 38 6.35 19.10 4.79
C ASP A 38 7.04 18.35 5.95
N GLU A 39 6.61 18.55 7.21
CA GLU A 39 7.28 18.03 8.42
C GLU A 39 7.51 16.50 8.40
N VAL A 40 6.60 15.76 7.76
CA VAL A 40 6.74 14.32 7.54
C VAL A 40 6.75 14.06 6.04
N GLN A 41 7.96 13.90 5.48
CA GLN A 41 8.10 13.52 4.08
C GLN A 41 7.71 12.05 3.86
N GLY A 42 6.66 11.82 3.08
CA GLY A 42 6.13 10.48 2.86
C GLY A 42 4.91 10.42 1.97
N ILE A 43 4.24 9.26 1.98
CA ILE A 43 2.97 9.04 1.30
C ILE A 43 1.91 8.71 2.33
N LYS A 44 0.84 9.48 2.38
CA LYS A 44 -0.38 9.14 3.10
C LYS A 44 -1.23 8.26 2.20
N ILE A 45 -1.65 7.11 2.69
CA ILE A 45 -2.52 6.17 1.97
C ILE A 45 -3.79 5.92 2.77
N SER A 46 -4.91 5.80 2.07
CA SER A 46 -6.22 5.52 2.65
C SER A 46 -7.08 4.70 1.68
N ASN A 47 -8.26 4.30 2.14
CA ASN A 47 -9.20 3.49 1.35
C ASN A 47 -8.58 2.16 0.87
N ILE A 48 -7.88 1.47 1.76
CA ILE A 48 -7.13 0.25 1.44
C ILE A 48 -8.07 -0.95 1.40
N HIS A 49 -8.06 -1.64 0.26
CA HIS A 49 -8.85 -2.85 -0.01
C HIS A 49 -7.90 -3.96 -0.42
N THR A 50 -8.17 -5.20 0.01
CA THR A 50 -7.36 -6.35 -0.38
C THR A 50 -8.26 -7.46 -0.93
N SER A 51 -7.69 -8.36 -1.73
CA SER A 51 -8.41 -9.54 -2.25
C SER A 51 -8.82 -10.53 -1.17
N ARG A 52 -8.44 -10.32 0.09
CA ARG A 52 -8.87 -11.12 1.24
C ARG A 52 -9.57 -10.24 2.26
N GLU A 53 -10.85 -10.50 2.44
CA GLU A 53 -11.74 -9.72 3.31
C GLU A 53 -11.17 -9.49 4.71
N TRP A 54 -10.66 -10.54 5.38
CA TRP A 54 -10.12 -10.41 6.73
C TRP A 54 -8.92 -9.43 6.84
N MET A 55 -8.10 -9.29 5.80
CA MET A 55 -7.01 -8.31 5.81
C MET A 55 -7.54 -6.90 5.63
N THR A 56 -8.56 -6.73 4.79
CA THR A 56 -9.25 -5.45 4.63
C THR A 56 -9.81 -5.01 5.99
N GLU A 57 -10.58 -5.86 6.66
CA GLU A 57 -11.13 -5.58 7.99
C GLU A 57 -10.05 -5.28 9.04
N LEU A 58 -8.95 -6.05 9.04
CA LEU A 58 -7.83 -5.83 9.95
C LEU A 58 -7.16 -4.47 9.74
N ILE A 59 -6.92 -4.09 8.48
CA ILE A 59 -6.32 -2.81 8.13
C ILE A 59 -7.25 -1.67 8.56
N GLN A 60 -8.56 -1.79 8.28
CA GLN A 60 -9.54 -0.78 8.68
C GLN A 60 -9.64 -0.63 10.20
N ALA A 61 -9.51 -1.73 10.95
CA ALA A 61 -9.54 -1.70 12.42
C ALA A 61 -8.28 -1.09 13.06
N ILE A 62 -7.10 -1.28 12.46
CA ILE A 62 -5.81 -0.88 13.05
C ILE A 62 -5.33 0.47 12.53
N ALA A 63 -5.44 0.69 11.22
CA ALA A 63 -4.87 1.85 10.53
C ALA A 63 -5.63 2.08 9.20
N PRO A 64 -6.86 2.62 9.25
CA PRO A 64 -7.66 2.92 8.06
C PRO A 64 -6.96 3.96 7.15
N GLU A 65 -6.07 4.74 7.74
CA GLU A 65 -5.14 5.63 7.07
C GLU A 65 -3.73 5.40 7.61
N ARG A 66 -2.72 5.48 6.72
CA ARG A 66 -1.33 5.26 7.09
C ARG A 66 -0.40 6.20 6.36
N ILE A 67 0.54 6.78 7.10
CA ILE A 67 1.67 7.52 6.52
C ILE A 67 2.85 6.56 6.39
N ILE A 68 3.39 6.45 5.18
CA ILE A 68 4.62 5.72 4.87
C ILE A 68 5.72 6.76 4.64
N PRO A 69 6.62 6.97 5.62
CA PRO A 69 7.71 7.93 5.44
C PRO A 69 8.69 7.50 4.36
N PHE A 70 9.20 8.44 3.56
CA PHE A 70 10.14 8.11 2.47
C PHE A 70 11.45 7.48 2.95
N HIS A 71 11.91 7.81 4.16
CA HIS A 71 13.09 7.16 4.75
C HIS A 71 12.86 5.65 5.02
N ARG A 72 11.60 5.20 5.14
CA ARG A 72 11.21 3.79 5.21
C ARG A 72 10.86 3.19 3.84
N ALA A 73 10.61 4.02 2.83
CA ALA A 73 10.32 3.59 1.46
C ALA A 73 11.52 2.91 0.77
N LYS A 74 12.73 2.93 1.36
CA LYS A 74 13.83 2.03 0.95
C LYS A 74 13.45 0.54 1.01
N LEU A 75 12.44 0.15 1.79
CA LEU A 75 11.89 -1.22 1.80
C LEU A 75 11.17 -1.58 0.48
N LEU A 76 10.66 -0.60 -0.27
CA LEU A 76 10.06 -0.83 -1.60
C LEU A 76 11.12 -1.17 -2.66
N LYS A 77 12.39 -0.79 -2.44
CA LYS A 77 13.52 -1.20 -3.29
C LYS A 77 14.05 -2.61 -2.99
N ILE A 78 13.59 -3.29 -1.93
CA ILE A 78 14.02 -4.67 -1.62
C ILE A 78 13.25 -5.70 -2.47
N VAL A 79 12.26 -5.25 -3.24
CA VAL A 79 11.53 -6.09 -4.20
C VAL A 79 11.61 -5.56 -5.64
N LEU A 80 12.57 -4.66 -5.91
CA LEU A 80 12.99 -4.24 -7.26
C LEU A 80 14.34 -4.86 -7.61
#